data_AF-A0A7T5CHB5-F1
#
_entry.id   AF-A0A7T5CHB5-F1
#
_cell.length_a   1.000
_cell.length_b   1.000
_cell.length_c   1.000
_cell.angle_alpha   90.00
_cell.angle_beta   90.00
_cell.angle_gamma   90.00
#
_symmetry.space_group_name_H-M   'P 1'
#
loop_
_entity.id
_entity.type
_entity.pdbx_description
1 polymer ?
#
loop_
_entity_poly.entity_id
_entity_poly.type
_entity_poly.pdbx_seq_one_letter_code
_entity_poly.pdbx_strand_id
1 'polypeptide(L)'
;MAFKIYKPGEGYWTRTLTWIGSGTLVLSGILYIWDQMEYIQTNTLYWQGGMALAMVVVFGTFLFWIMNKPNVAEFMIATEAEMKKVNWPSKKEVYGSTIVVIGGTALLAAILFVINISFAWIFTWMGVLQK
;
A
#
# COMPACT_ATOMS: atom_id res chain seq x y z
N MET A 1 24.91 26.23 -5.91
CA MET A 1 23.77 26.43 -4.97
C MET A 1 23.53 25.11 -4.27
N ALA A 2 23.72 25.04 -2.95
CA ALA A 2 23.55 23.79 -2.21
C ALA A 2 22.06 23.37 -2.24
N PHE A 3 21.79 22.08 -2.42
CA PHE A 3 20.46 21.49 -2.25
C PHE A 3 20.00 21.68 -0.80
N LYS A 4 19.36 22.82 -0.51
CA LYS A 4 18.85 23.13 0.82
C LYS A 4 17.50 22.45 0.98
N ILE A 5 17.44 21.49 1.90
CA ILE A 5 16.19 20.84 2.30
C ILE A 5 15.30 21.89 2.97
N TYR A 6 14.03 21.96 2.58
CA TYR A 6 13.04 22.83 3.21
C TYR A 6 12.81 22.37 4.66
N LYS A 7 12.97 23.29 5.63
CA LYS A 7 12.84 23.07 7.09
C LYS A 7 13.46 21.74 7.55
N PRO A 8 14.81 21.64 7.55
CA PRO A 8 15.49 20.40 7.90
C PRO A 8 15.25 20.07 9.39
N GLY A 9 14.92 18.81 9.68
CA GLY A 9 14.66 18.31 11.04
C GLY A 9 13.19 18.21 11.43
N GLU A 10 12.28 18.89 10.71
CA GLU A 10 10.84 18.78 10.94
C GLU A 10 10.18 17.79 9.96
N GLY A 11 9.14 17.08 10.43
CA GLY A 11 8.43 16.11 9.60
C GLY A 11 9.26 14.84 9.32
N TYR A 12 10.25 14.52 10.16
CA TYR A 12 11.22 13.45 9.93
C TYR A 12 10.54 12.11 9.63
N TRP A 13 9.57 11.71 10.44
CA TRP A 13 8.93 10.40 10.30
C TRP A 13 8.05 10.34 9.06
N THR A 14 7.21 11.35 8.85
CA THR A 14 6.35 11.41 7.67
C THR A 14 7.19 11.44 6.39
N ARG A 15 8.28 12.21 6.35
CA ARG A 15 9.17 12.30 5.19
C ARG A 15 9.89 11.00 4.92
N THR A 16 10.43 10.35 5.96
CA THR A 16 11.14 9.09 5.81
C THR A 16 10.19 7.98 5.36
N LEU A 17 8.99 7.88 5.94
CA LEU A 17 7.99 6.88 5.54
C LEU A 17 7.48 7.10 4.11
N THR A 18 7.29 8.35 3.68
CA THR A 18 6.93 8.64 2.29
C THR A 18 8.07 8.31 1.32
N TRP A 19 9.34 8.55 1.70
CA TRP A 19 10.50 8.13 0.92
C TRP A 19 10.57 6.62 0.77
N ILE A 20 10.37 5.88 1.87
CA ILE A 20 10.34 4.41 1.84
C ILE A 20 9.19 3.93 0.96
N GLY A 21 7.96 4.40 1.19
CA GLY A 21 6.79 3.94 0.44
C GLY A 21 6.87 4.24 -1.06
N SER A 22 7.25 5.47 -1.42
CA SER A 22 7.44 5.83 -2.83
C SER A 22 8.64 5.11 -3.45
N GLY A 23 9.73 4.95 -2.71
CA GLY A 23 10.89 4.17 -3.14
C GLY A 23 10.54 2.71 -3.43
N THR A 24 9.76 2.07 -2.55
CA THR A 24 9.30 0.70 -2.77
C THR A 24 8.39 0.58 -4.00
N LEU A 25 7.51 1.55 -4.25
CA LEU A 25 6.67 1.57 -5.46
C LEU A 25 7.49 1.76 -6.75
N VAL A 26 8.51 2.62 -6.71
CA VAL A 26 9.41 2.82 -7.86
C VAL A 26 10.22 1.54 -8.11
N LEU A 27 10.74 0.90 -7.05
CA LEU A 27 11.47 -0.35 -7.16
C LEU A 27 10.59 -1.48 -7.72
N SER A 28 9.35 -1.64 -7.23
CA SER A 28 8.45 -2.65 -7.76
C SER A 28 8.10 -2.40 -9.23
N GLY A 29 7.92 -1.14 -9.64
CA GLY A 29 7.73 -0.76 -11.03
C GLY A 29 8.94 -1.07 -11.92
N ILE A 30 10.16 -0.84 -11.43
CA ILE A 30 11.40 -1.18 -12.15
C ILE A 30 11.53 -2.69 -12.34
N LEU A 31 11.28 -3.48 -11.28
CA LEU A 31 11.33 -4.94 -11.36
C LEU A 31 10.30 -5.48 -12.36
N TYR A 32 9.08 -4.94 -12.34
CA TYR A 32 8.06 -5.34 -13.31
C TYR A 32 8.48 -5.02 -14.75
N ILE A 33 8.99 -3.81 -15.01
CA ILE A 33 9.44 -3.41 -16.36
C ILE A 33 10.64 -4.25 -16.81
N TRP A 34 11.55 -4.60 -15.89
CA TRP A 34 12.69 -5.45 -16.18
C TRP A 34 12.26 -6.78 -16.80
N ASP A 35 11.28 -7.44 -16.20
CA ASP A 35 10.74 -8.72 -16.68
C ASP A 35 10.02 -8.57 -18.03
N GLN A 36 9.29 -7.46 -18.25
CA GLN A 36 8.62 -7.22 -19.53
C GLN A 36 9.59 -6.95 -20.69
N MET A 37 10.77 -6.39 -20.40
CA MET A 37 11.77 -6.06 -21.43
C MET A 37 12.53 -7.29 -21.95
N GLU A 38 12.59 -8.38 -21.17
CA GLU A 38 13.18 -9.65 -21.62
C GLU A 38 12.42 -10.25 -22.81
N TYR A 39 11.09 -10.07 -22.86
CA TYR A 39 10.25 -10.61 -23.92
C TYR A 39 10.42 -9.88 -25.26
N ILE A 40 10.97 -8.65 -25.25
CA ILE A 40 10.92 -7.75 -26.41
C ILE A 40 12.23 -7.74 -27.21
N GLN A 41 13.42 -8.01 -26.62
CA GLN A 41 14.69 -7.70 -27.31
C GLN A 41 15.86 -8.66 -27.01
N THR A 42 16.62 -9.04 -28.05
CA THR A 42 17.68 -10.08 -28.01
C THR A 42 19.01 -9.65 -27.34
N ASN A 43 19.27 -8.35 -27.14
CA ASN A 43 20.46 -7.86 -26.41
C ASN A 43 20.04 -7.26 -25.06
N THR A 44 19.57 -8.14 -24.18
CA THR A 44 18.75 -7.84 -23.00
C THR A 44 19.47 -7.01 -21.93
N LEU A 45 20.72 -7.35 -21.62
CA LEU A 45 21.35 -6.87 -20.39
C LEU A 45 21.65 -5.36 -20.36
N TYR A 46 22.20 -4.80 -21.45
CA TYR A 46 22.58 -3.38 -21.49
C TYR A 46 21.36 -2.45 -21.54
N TRP A 47 20.31 -2.84 -22.27
CA TRP A 47 19.11 -2.04 -22.42
C TRP A 47 18.24 -2.08 -21.16
N GLN A 48 18.11 -3.26 -20.53
CA GLN A 48 17.43 -3.41 -19.24
C GLN A 48 18.13 -2.60 -18.14
N GLY A 49 19.46 -2.69 -18.04
CA GLY A 49 20.26 -1.92 -17.09
C GLY A 49 20.14 -0.41 -17.30
N GLY A 50 20.24 0.05 -18.56
CA GLY A 50 20.10 1.46 -18.91
C GLY A 50 18.73 2.03 -18.58
N MET A 51 17.66 1.28 -18.89
CA MET A 51 16.28 1.66 -18.59
C MET A 51 16.03 1.73 -17.08
N ALA A 52 16.47 0.72 -16.32
CA ALA A 52 16.32 0.69 -14.87
C ALA A 52 17.01 1.89 -14.22
N LEU A 53 18.25 2.19 -14.62
CA LEU A 53 18.99 3.34 -14.14
C LEU A 53 18.28 4.66 -14.47
N ALA A 54 17.80 4.82 -15.71
CA ALA A 54 17.07 6.01 -16.14
C ALA A 54 15.80 6.22 -15.30
N MET A 55 15.05 5.14 -15.03
CA MET A 55 13.86 5.18 -14.18
C MET A 55 14.19 5.61 -12.75
N VAL A 56 15.25 5.05 -12.13
CA VAL A 56 15.68 5.48 -10.79
C VAL A 56 16.02 6.96 -10.75
N VAL A 57 16.75 7.48 -11.76
CA VAL A 57 17.14 8.88 -11.80
C VAL A 57 15.92 9.79 -12.01
N VAL A 58 15.06 9.47 -12.97
CA VAL A 58 13.86 10.26 -13.28
C VAL A 58 12.90 10.27 -12.09
N PHE A 59 12.54 9.11 -11.54
CA PHE A 59 11.62 9.05 -10.42
C PHE A 59 12.25 9.55 -9.13
N GLY A 60 13.54 9.30 -8.88
CA GLY A 60 14.25 9.80 -7.71
C GLY A 60 14.32 11.34 -7.68
N THR A 61 14.65 11.96 -8.81
CA THR A 61 14.66 13.43 -8.92
C THR A 61 13.25 14.03 -8.84
N PHE A 62 12.26 13.38 -9.47
CA PHE A 62 10.86 13.79 -9.40
C PHE A 62 10.29 13.73 -7.98
N LEU A 63 10.51 12.63 -7.26
CA LEU A 63 10.10 12.46 -5.86
C LEU A 63 10.79 13.48 -4.96
N PHE A 64 12.09 13.70 -5.14
CA PHE A 64 12.83 14.72 -4.41
C PHE A 64 12.22 16.11 -4.61
N TRP A 65 11.89 16.47 -5.85
CA TRP A 65 11.28 17.75 -6.18
C TRP A 65 9.91 17.91 -5.52
N ILE A 66 9.03 16.90 -5.58
CA ILE A 66 7.71 16.95 -4.95
C ILE A 66 7.83 17.07 -3.43
N MET A 67 8.63 16.22 -2.79
CA MET A 67 8.74 16.16 -1.33
C MET A 67 9.46 17.38 -0.74
N ASN A 68 10.24 18.11 -1.54
CA ASN A 68 10.89 19.35 -1.12
C ASN A 68 10.08 20.61 -1.49
N LYS A 69 8.92 20.49 -2.16
CA LYS A 69 8.02 21.64 -2.36
C LYS A 69 7.52 22.15 -1.02
N PRO A 70 7.50 23.48 -0.78
CA PRO A 70 7.06 24.05 0.49
C PRO A 70 5.69 23.55 0.95
N ASN A 71 4.68 23.58 0.08
CA ASN A 71 3.31 23.15 0.42
C ASN A 71 3.24 21.69 0.87
N VAL A 72 3.98 20.80 0.19
CA VAL A 72 4.00 19.36 0.51
C VAL A 72 4.76 19.15 1.81
N ALA A 73 5.93 19.76 1.96
CA ALA A 73 6.73 19.64 3.17
C ALA A 73 5.98 20.16 4.40
N GLU A 74 5.27 21.30 4.30
CA GLU A 74 4.46 21.84 5.38
C GLU A 74 3.26 20.94 5.71
N PHE A 75 2.60 20.37 4.71
CA PHE A 75 1.56 19.38 4.94
C PHE A 75 2.08 18.15 5.70
N MET A 76 3.27 17.65 5.33
CA MET A 76 3.88 16.49 6.00
C MET A 76 4.26 16.79 7.45
N ILE A 77 4.76 18.00 7.71
CA ILE A 77 5.08 18.47 9.07
C ILE A 77 3.80 18.61 9.90
N ALA A 78 2.75 19.23 9.35
CA ALA A 78 1.46 19.38 10.01
C ALA A 78 0.82 18.02 10.30
N THR A 79 0.91 17.07 9.35
CA THR A 79 0.44 15.70 9.54
C THR A 79 1.18 15.01 10.68
N GLU A 80 2.51 15.14 10.76
CA GLU A 80 3.27 14.58 11.89
C GLU A 80 2.83 15.18 13.23
N ALA A 81 2.62 16.50 13.26
CA ALA A 81 2.16 17.19 14.45
C ALA A 81 0.75 16.73 14.89
N GLU A 82 -0.14 16.45 13.94
CA GLU A 82 -1.48 15.94 14.24
C GLU A 82 -1.42 14.47 14.71
N MET A 83 -0.59 13.64 14.09
CA MET A 83 -0.41 12.24 14.49
C MET A 83 0.18 12.10 15.90
N LYS A 84 0.95 13.09 16.39
CA LYS A 84 1.43 13.11 17.78
C LYS A 84 0.33 13.35 18.82
N LYS A 85 -0.82 13.90 18.41
CA LYS A 85 -1.98 14.11 19.28
C LYS A 85 -2.87 12.88 19.38
N VAL A 86 -2.69 11.91 18.48
CA VAL A 86 -3.51 10.70 18.43
C VAL A 86 -3.12 9.75 19.57
N ASN A 87 -4.10 9.40 20.39
CA ASN A 87 -3.95 8.36 21.40
C ASN A 87 -4.06 6.99 20.72
N TRP A 88 -2.94 6.27 20.64
CA TRP A 88 -2.94 4.91 20.09
C TRP A 88 -3.52 3.92 21.11
N PRO A 89 -4.37 2.98 20.66
CA PRO A 89 -4.99 2.01 21.56
C PRO A 89 -3.94 1.12 22.22
N SER A 90 -4.17 0.80 23.48
CA SER A 90 -3.38 -0.16 24.23
C SER A 90 -3.53 -1.57 23.64
N LYS A 91 -2.54 -2.45 23.89
CA LYS A 91 -2.58 -3.84 23.42
C LYS A 91 -3.86 -4.58 23.83
N LYS A 92 -4.42 -4.25 25.00
CA LYS A 92 -5.67 -4.86 25.51
C LYS A 92 -6.88 -4.42 24.69
N GLU A 93 -6.97 -3.14 24.33
CA GLU A 93 -8.05 -2.60 23.50
C GLU A 93 -8.02 -3.16 22.08
N VAL A 94 -6.81 -3.32 21.51
CA VAL A 94 -6.62 -3.93 20.19
C VAL A 94 -7.09 -5.39 20.20
N TYR A 95 -6.73 -6.16 21.23
CA TYR A 95 -7.15 -7.55 21.36
C TYR A 95 -8.67 -7.68 21.53
N GLY A 96 -9.26 -6.85 22.40
CA GLY A 96 -10.71 -6.80 22.60
C GLY A 96 -11.46 -6.48 21.31
N SER A 97 -11.02 -5.44 20.58
CA SER A 97 -11.64 -5.03 19.31
C SER A 97 -11.53 -6.13 18.25
N THR A 98 -10.37 -6.77 18.14
CA THR A 98 -10.12 -7.86 17.18
C THR A 98 -11.02 -9.07 17.45
N ILE A 99 -11.18 -9.49 18.71
CA ILE A 99 -12.06 -10.62 19.05
C ILE A 99 -13.51 -10.34 18.69
N VAL A 100 -14.00 -9.12 18.95
CA VAL A 100 -15.38 -8.75 18.61
C VAL A 100 -15.61 -8.84 17.11
N VAL A 101 -14.67 -8.35 16.29
CA VAL A 101 -14.76 -8.43 14.83
C VAL A 101 -14.71 -9.88 14.34
N ILE A 102 -13.79 -10.69 14.86
CA ILE A 102 -13.70 -12.12 14.52
C ILE A 102 -14.99 -12.85 14.90
N GLY A 103 -15.53 -12.60 16.10
CA GLY A 103 -16.79 -13.19 16.54
C GLY A 103 -17.97 -12.80 15.66
N GLY A 104 -18.11 -11.52 15.34
CA GLY A 104 -19.18 -11.02 14.47
C GLY A 104 -19.09 -11.56 13.05
N THR A 105 -17.91 -11.60 12.46
CA THR A 105 -17.69 -12.15 11.11
C THR A 105 -17.88 -13.66 11.05
N ALA A 106 -17.44 -14.41 12.07
CA ALA A 106 -17.69 -15.84 12.18
C ALA A 106 -19.18 -16.16 12.35
N LEU A 107 -19.91 -15.37 13.15
CA LEU A 107 -21.36 -15.51 13.30
C LEU A 107 -22.08 -15.23 11.98
N LEU A 108 -21.71 -14.15 11.29
CA LEU A 108 -22.28 -13.83 9.97
C LEU A 108 -22.01 -14.96 8.97
N ALA A 109 -20.79 -15.50 8.94
CA ALA A 109 -20.43 -16.63 8.09
C ALA A 109 -21.27 -17.87 8.41
N ALA A 110 -21.50 -18.18 9.70
CA ALA A 110 -22.34 -19.29 10.11
C ALA A 110 -23.80 -19.12 9.66
N ILE A 111 -24.36 -17.90 9.79
CA ILE A 111 -25.72 -17.59 9.32
C ILE A 111 -25.81 -17.78 7.80
N LEU A 112 -24.86 -17.22 7.04
CA LEU A 112 -24.82 -17.38 5.58
C LEU A 112 -24.68 -18.85 5.17
N PHE A 113 -23.88 -19.62 5.90
CA PHE A 113 -23.73 -21.06 5.67
C PHE A 113 -25.05 -21.81 5.84
N VAL A 114 -25.80 -21.53 6.93
CA VAL A 114 -27.12 -22.12 7.17
C VAL A 114 -28.09 -21.73 6.05
N ILE A 115 -28.15 -20.45 5.70
CA ILE A 115 -29.02 -19.94 4.64
C ILE A 115 -28.70 -20.62 3.30
N ASN A 116 -27.41 -20.77 2.96
CA ASN A 116 -26.99 -21.46 1.75
C ASN A 116 -27.44 -22.93 1.72
N ILE A 117 -27.29 -23.65 2.83
CA ILE A 117 -27.78 -25.04 2.93
C ILE A 117 -29.29 -25.09 2.77
N SER A 118 -30.02 -24.20 3.45
CA SER A 118 -31.49 -24.14 3.37
C SER A 118 -31.94 -23.88 1.93
N PHE A 119 -31.32 -22.92 1.24
CA PHE A 119 -31.64 -22.65 -0.17
C PHE A 119 -31.26 -23.81 -1.10
N ALA A 120 -30.08 -24.42 -0.93
CA ALA A 120 -29.69 -25.58 -1.73
C ALA A 120 -30.68 -26.74 -1.55
N TRP A 121 -31.15 -26.99 -0.32
CA TRP A 121 -32.15 -28.01 -0.04
C TRP A 121 -33.52 -27.67 -0.68
N ILE A 122 -33.98 -26.42 -0.57
CA ILE A 122 -35.24 -25.99 -1.18
C ILE A 122 -35.18 -26.06 -2.71
N PHE A 123 -34.10 -25.60 -3.33
CA PHE A 123 -33.93 -25.58 -4.78
C PHE A 123 -33.73 -26.98 -5.39
N THR A 124 -33.10 -27.92 -4.67
CA THR A 124 -33.05 -29.33 -5.08
C THR A 124 -34.41 -30.00 -4.96
N TRP A 125 -35.21 -29.68 -3.92
CA TRP A 125 -36.58 -30.19 -3.78
C TRP A 125 -37.51 -29.69 -4.90
N MET A 126 -37.36 -28.42 -5.31
CA MET A 126 -38.11 -27.86 -6.44
C MET A 126 -37.59 -28.31 -7.82
N GLY A 127 -36.55 -29.13 -7.90
CA GLY A 127 -35.99 -29.66 -9.15
C GLY A 127 -35.23 -28.63 -10.01
N VAL A 128 -34.92 -27.46 -9.46
CA VAL A 128 -34.13 -26.42 -10.15
C VAL A 128 -32.64 -26.77 -10.13
N LEU A 129 -32.15 -27.31 -9.00
CA LEU A 129 -30.80 -27.85 -8.86
C LEU A 129 -30.83 -29.36 -9.09
N GLN A 130 -30.15 -29.83 -10.14
CA GLN A 130 -29.85 -31.25 -10.32
C GLN A 130 -28.74 -31.64 -9.34
N LYS A 131 -28.90 -32.81 -8.69
CA LYS A 131 -27.97 -33.33 -7.69
C LYS A 131 -26.56 -33.54 -8.24
#